data_AF-A0A353TC23-F1
#
_entry.id   AF-A0A353TC23-F1
#
_cell.length_a   1.000
_cell.length_b   1.000
_cell.length_c   1.000
_cell.angle_alpha   90.00
_cell.angle_beta   90.00
_cell.angle_gamma   90.00
#
_symmetry.space_group_name_H-M   'P 1'
#
loop_
_entity.id
_entity.type
_entity.pdbx_description
1 polymer ?
#
loop_
_entity_poly.entity_id
_entity_poly.type
_entity_poly.pdbx_seq_one_letter_code
_entity_poly.pdbx_strand_id
1 'polypeptide(L)' 'ADELRSLLGRGRSRRGIFEGDLVEGELEIGQVASLIDTVVPAEQVVEGMMKEYYEAVEKLNRIVF' A
#
# COMPACT_ATOMS: atom_id res chain seq x y z
N ALA A 1 -25.44 -9.53 12.53
CA ALA A 1 -24.01 -9.63 12.85
C ALA A 1 -23.42 -10.98 12.44
N ASP A 2 -24.16 -12.08 12.61
CA ASP A 2 -23.62 -13.43 12.33
C ASP A 2 -23.50 -13.76 10.84
N GLU A 3 -24.38 -13.23 9.98
CA GLU A 3 -24.25 -13.39 8.52
C GLU A 3 -22.97 -12.79 7.94
N LEU A 4 -22.59 -11.57 8.39
CA LEU A 4 -21.33 -10.92 7.99
C LEU A 4 -20.11 -11.71 8.47
N ARG A 5 -20.15 -12.28 9.68
CA ARG A 5 -19.08 -13.16 10.19
C ARG A 5 -18.98 -14.47 9.42
N SER A 6 -20.11 -15.03 9.00
CA SER A 6 -20.15 -16.22 8.15
C SER A 6 -19.52 -15.93 6.78
N LEU A 7 -19.86 -14.78 6.18
CA LEU A 7 -19.32 -14.30 4.89
C LEU A 7 -17.82 -13.96 4.94
N LEU A 8 -17.33 -13.37 6.04
CA LEU A 8 -15.90 -13.09 6.26
C LEU A 8 -15.06 -14.37 6.27
N GLY A 9 -15.64 -15.50 6.68
CA GLY A 9 -14.93 -16.77 6.79
C GLY A 9 -13.74 -16.69 7.76
N ARG A 10 -12.82 -17.67 7.67
CA ARG A 10 -11.56 -17.66 8.42
C ARG A 10 -10.39 -17.82 7.45
N GLY A 11 -9.32 -17.07 7.68
CA GLY A 11 -8.07 -17.21 6.93
C GLY A 11 -8.08 -16.62 5.53
N ARG A 12 -9.12 -15.86 5.12
CA ARG A 12 -9.20 -15.25 3.79
C ARG A 12 -8.04 -14.29 3.52
N SER A 13 -7.59 -13.50 4.51
CA SER A 13 -6.41 -12.64 4.36
C SER A 13 -5.15 -13.44 4.00
N ARG A 14 -4.93 -14.61 4.62
CA ARG A 14 -3.79 -15.48 4.28
C ARG A 14 -3.91 -16.03 2.85
N ARG A 15 -5.11 -16.48 2.46
CA ARG A 15 -5.34 -17.00 1.09
C ARG A 15 -5.07 -15.92 0.04
N GLY A 16 -5.52 -14.70 0.27
CA GLY A 16 -5.28 -13.58 -0.65
C GLY A 16 -3.81 -13.15 -0.65
N ILE A 17 -3.27 -12.78 0.51
CA ILE A 17 -1.94 -12.14 0.63
C ILE A 17 -0.80 -13.13 0.39
N PHE A 18 -0.89 -14.34 0.96
CA PHE A 18 0.22 -15.30 0.95
C PHE A 18 0.06 -16.37 -0.15
N GLU A 19 -1.16 -16.85 -0.39
CA GLU A 19 -1.41 -17.94 -1.33
C GLU A 19 -1.80 -17.44 -2.74
N GLY A 20 -2.06 -16.14 -2.89
CA GLY A 20 -2.32 -15.50 -4.19
C GLY A 20 -3.73 -15.74 -4.75
N ASP A 21 -4.69 -16.10 -3.91
CA ASP A 21 -6.08 -16.32 -4.30
C ASP A 21 -6.82 -14.98 -4.50
N LEU A 22 -6.89 -14.52 -5.75
CA LEU A 22 -7.52 -13.24 -6.12
C LEU A 22 -9.06 -13.31 -6.17
N VAL A 23 -9.66 -14.50 -6.05
CA VAL A 23 -11.12 -14.70 -6.20
C VAL A 23 -11.75 -14.89 -4.82
N GLU A 24 -11.26 -15.86 -4.05
CA GLU A 24 -11.82 -16.25 -2.76
C GLU A 24 -10.96 -15.78 -1.57
N GLY A 25 -9.80 -15.18 -1.84
CA GLY A 25 -8.97 -14.51 -0.85
C GLY A 25 -9.44 -13.10 -0.53
N GLU A 26 -8.90 -12.56 0.56
CA GLU A 26 -9.04 -11.15 0.94
C GLU A 26 -7.69 -10.45 0.74
N LEU A 27 -7.71 -9.35 -0.03
CA LEU A 27 -6.55 -8.54 -0.33
C LEU A 27 -6.65 -7.23 0.47
N GLU A 28 -5.76 -7.07 1.45
CA GLU A 28 -5.68 -5.87 2.27
C GLU A 28 -4.69 -4.88 1.62
N ILE A 29 -5.22 -3.81 1.02
CA ILE A 29 -4.41 -2.72 0.43
C ILE A 29 -4.98 -1.36 0.81
N GLY A 30 -4.09 -0.38 0.95
CA GLY A 30 -4.47 1.03 1.12
C GLY A 30 -4.82 1.68 -0.22
N GLN A 31 -5.55 2.80 -0.19
CA GLN A 31 -5.91 3.56 -1.39
C GLN A 31 -4.68 4.00 -2.21
N VAL A 32 -3.55 4.25 -1.54
CA VAL A 32 -2.30 4.68 -2.18
C VAL A 32 -1.68 3.61 -3.09
N ALA A 33 -2.16 2.36 -3.04
CA ALA A 33 -1.66 1.27 -3.88
C ALA A 33 -1.78 1.56 -5.37
N SER A 34 -2.70 2.44 -5.79
CA SER A 34 -2.84 2.86 -7.19
C SER A 34 -1.67 3.70 -7.72
N LEU A 35 -0.79 4.19 -6.85
CA LEU A 35 0.42 4.95 -7.21
C LEU A 35 1.67 4.06 -7.32
N ILE A 36 1.55 2.75 -7.04
CA ILE A 36 2.69 1.83 -7.03
C ILE A 36 2.74 1.09 -8.37
N ASP A 37 3.63 1.54 -9.25
CA ASP A 37 3.80 0.96 -10.59
C ASP A 37 4.99 0.00 -10.70
N THR A 38 5.85 -0.07 -9.68
CA THR A 38 7.08 -0.86 -9.72
C THR A 38 7.41 -1.48 -8.37
N VAL A 39 7.89 -2.72 -8.39
CA VAL A 39 8.39 -3.43 -7.21
C VAL A 39 9.87 -3.09 -7.04
N VAL A 40 10.21 -2.50 -5.89
CA VAL A 40 11.58 -2.13 -5.55
C VAL A 40 11.99 -2.74 -4.20
N PRO A 41 13.30 -2.91 -3.94
CA PRO A 41 13.80 -3.27 -2.61
C PRO A 41 13.35 -2.27 -1.54
N ALA A 42 13.18 -2.75 -0.31
CA ALA A 42 12.72 -1.92 0.81
C ALA A 42 13.63 -0.70 1.08
N GLU A 43 14.95 -0.83 0.87
CA GLU A 43 15.90 0.28 1.01
C GLU A 43 15.56 1.44 0.06
N GLN A 44 15.20 1.14 -1.19
CA GLN A 44 14.89 2.14 -2.21
C GLN A 44 13.58 2.86 -1.90
N VAL A 45 12.62 2.19 -1.27
CA VAL A 45 11.38 2.83 -0.80
C VAL A 45 11.71 3.94 0.21
N VAL A 46 12.52 3.61 1.21
CA VAL A 46 12.88 4.56 2.28
C VAL A 46 13.73 5.70 1.73
N GLU A 47 14.74 5.40 0.92
CA GLU A 47 15.59 6.41 0.28
C GLU A 47 14.79 7.35 -0.63
N GLY A 48 13.89 6.79 -1.45
CA GLY A 48 13.00 7.56 -2.32
C GLY A 48 12.09 8.50 -1.53
N MET A 49 11.41 7.98 -0.50
CA MET A 49 10.54 8.78 0.38
C MET A 49 11.29 9.95 1.02
N MET A 50 12.49 9.71 1.56
CA MET A 50 13.30 10.77 2.19
C MET A 50 13.75 11.81 1.18
N LYS A 51 14.22 11.37 0.00
CA LYS A 51 14.63 12.26 -1.09
C LYS A 51 13.47 13.14 -1.56
N GLU A 52 12.33 12.54 -1.89
CA GLU A 52 11.13 13.26 -2.35
C GLU A 52 10.63 14.25 -1.29
N TYR A 53 10.69 13.88 -0.01
CA TYR A 53 10.37 14.80 1.09
C TYR A 53 11.26 16.04 1.08
N TYR A 54 12.58 15.88 1.03
CA TYR A 54 13.51 17.02 1.04
C TYR A 54 13.37 17.88 -0.22
N GLU A 55 13.15 17.27 -1.38
CA GLU A 55 12.88 17.98 -2.64
C GLU A 55 11.59 18.80 -2.55
N ALA A 56 10.53 18.25 -1.95
CA ALA A 56 9.27 18.96 -1.74
C ALA A 56 9.45 20.15 -0.79
N VAL A 57 10.17 19.98 0.32
CA VAL A 57 10.49 21.06 1.27
C VAL A 57 11.28 22.17 0.58
N GLU A 58 12.31 21.82 -0.17
CA GLU A 58 13.11 22.78 -0.92
C GLU A 58 12.26 23.56 -1.94
N LYS A 59 11.41 22.85 -2.69
CA LYS A 59 10.50 23.46 -3.67
C LYS A 59 9.56 24.46 -3.01
N LEU A 60 8.99 24.12 -1.86
CA LEU A 60 8.10 25.01 -1.11
C LEU A 60 8.83 26.25 -0.59
N ASN A 61 10.07 26.10 -0.09
CA ASN A 61 10.88 27.22 0.40
C ASN A 61 11.28 28.20 -0.71
N ARG A 62 11.35 27.75 -1.96
CA ARG A 62 11.69 28.58 -3.13
C ARG A 62 10.49 29.31 -3.73
N ILE A 63 9.27 29.07 -3.25
CA ILE A 63 8.10 29.81 -3.69
C ILE A 63 8.14 31.19 -3.03
N VAL A 64 8.58 32.18 -3.79
CA VAL A 64 8.44 33.60 -3.45
C VAL A 64 7.10 34.07 -4.01
N PHE A 65 6.23 34.58 -3.12
CA PHE A 65 4.99 35.26 -3.51
C PHE A 65 5.27 36.71 -3.91
#